data_AF-A0A6S6SCH5-F1
#
_entry.id   AF-A0A6S6SCH5-F1
#
_cell.length_a   1.000
_cell.length_b   1.000
_cell.length_c   1.000
_cell.angle_alpha   90.00
_cell.angle_beta   90.00
_cell.angle_gamma   90.00
#
_symmetry.space_group_name_H-M   'P 1'
#
loop_
_entity.id
_entity.type
_entity.pdbx_description
1 polymer ?
#
loop_
_entity_poly.entity_id
_entity_poly.type
_entity_poly.pdbx_seq_one_letter_code
_entity_poly.pdbx_strand_id
1 'polypeptide(L)'
;MNNLLDDHEFDLSPKKEAPKKIIGALSLFTFLLLIGTQIAWGETSETALVKGSYIWMPFLVMSFLGFILAPKKVLIAGALTVPATFIFYLFIWPAF
;
A
#
# COMPACT_ATOMS: atom_id res chain seq x y z
N MET A 1 -21.88 -14.62 -48.11
CA MET A 1 -20.46 -14.48 -47.69
C MET A 1 -20.36 -13.12 -47.04
N ASN A 2 -20.58 -13.06 -45.72
CA ASN A 2 -20.55 -11.81 -44.96
C ASN A 2 -19.20 -11.74 -44.22
N ASN A 3 -18.59 -10.57 -44.31
CA ASN A 3 -17.24 -10.23 -43.86
C ASN A 3 -16.99 -10.64 -42.41
N LEU A 4 -15.99 -11.49 -42.20
CA LEU A 4 -15.48 -11.95 -40.90
C LEU A 4 -14.19 -11.20 -40.50
N LEU A 5 -13.99 -9.95 -40.96
CA LEU A 5 -12.67 -9.31 -40.96
C LEU A 5 -12.62 -7.85 -40.49
N ASP A 6 -13.59 -7.32 -39.73
CA ASP A 6 -13.57 -5.86 -39.46
C ASP A 6 -13.98 -5.41 -38.05
N ASP A 7 -13.55 -6.14 -37.01
CA ASP A 7 -13.93 -5.79 -35.64
C ASP A 7 -12.77 -5.90 -34.63
N HIS A 8 -11.60 -6.38 -35.06
CA HIS A 8 -10.42 -6.39 -34.21
C HIS A 8 -9.59 -5.14 -34.48
N GLU A 9 -10.11 -3.99 -34.02
CA GLU A 9 -9.28 -2.84 -33.66
C GLU A 9 -8.21 -3.37 -32.68
N PHE A 10 -7.03 -3.63 -33.23
CA PHE A 10 -5.83 -3.85 -32.45
C PHE A 10 -5.53 -2.53 -31.74
N ASP A 11 -6.04 -2.39 -30.52
CA ASP A 11 -5.67 -1.32 -29.60
C ASP A 11 -4.17 -1.44 -29.30
N LEU A 12 -3.37 -0.79 -30.14
CA LEU A 12 -1.91 -0.66 -30.08
C LEU A 12 -1.49 0.46 -29.12
N SER A 13 -2.40 0.94 -28.26
CA SER A 13 -2.04 1.90 -27.23
C SER A 13 -0.91 1.30 -26.39
N PRO A 14 0.28 1.95 -26.32
CA PRO A 14 1.33 1.49 -25.44
C PRO A 14 0.77 1.56 -24.03
N LYS A 15 0.43 0.39 -23.48
CA LYS A 15 0.10 0.23 -22.07
C LYS A 15 1.34 0.69 -21.33
N LYS A 16 1.38 1.98 -20.96
CA LYS A 16 2.28 2.53 -19.94
C LYS A 16 1.85 1.89 -18.62
N GLU A 17 2.10 0.59 -18.52
CA GLU A 17 2.18 -0.11 -17.25
C GLU A 17 3.40 0.50 -16.58
N ALA A 18 3.18 1.55 -15.78
CA ALA A 18 4.14 1.95 -14.76
C ALA A 18 4.62 0.64 -14.10
N PRO A 19 5.95 0.38 -14.02
CA PRO A 19 6.45 -0.94 -13.67
C PRO A 19 5.68 -1.47 -12.47
N LYS A 20 5.02 -2.63 -12.66
CA LYS A 20 3.90 -3.12 -11.82
C LYS A 20 4.19 -3.18 -10.31
N LYS A 21 5.45 -2.97 -9.92
CA LYS A 21 5.99 -3.11 -8.57
C LYS A 21 6.57 -1.82 -7.98
N ILE A 22 6.51 -0.68 -8.68
CA ILE A 22 7.04 0.59 -8.14
C ILE A 22 6.34 0.94 -6.83
N ILE A 23 5.02 0.80 -6.76
CA ILE A 23 4.27 1.14 -5.54
C ILE A 23 4.68 0.20 -4.41
N GLY A 24 4.80 -1.11 -4.67
CA GLY A 24 5.27 -2.07 -3.67
C GLY A 24 6.65 -1.73 -3.12
N ALA A 25 7.59 -1.39 -4.01
CA ALA A 25 8.97 -1.02 -3.65
C ALA A 25 9.04 0.32 -2.92
N LEU A 26 8.30 1.34 -3.39
CA LEU A 26 8.26 2.66 -2.77
C LEU A 26 7.64 2.57 -1.37
N SER A 27 6.51 1.88 -1.22
CA SER A 27 5.89 1.65 0.08
C SER A 27 6.77 0.83 1.02
N LEU A 28 7.52 -0.16 0.51
CA LEU A 28 8.50 -0.90 1.33
C LEU A 28 9.60 0.03 1.84
N PHE A 29 10.15 0.85 0.96
CA PHE A 29 11.18 1.81 1.30
C PHE A 29 10.68 2.80 2.36
N THR A 30 9.47 3.35 2.18
CA THR A 30 8.85 4.23 3.17
C THR A 30 8.62 3.53 4.51
N PHE A 31 8.15 2.27 4.50
CA PHE A 31 8.03 1.47 5.73
C PHE A 31 9.38 1.33 6.46
N LEU A 32 10.43 0.93 5.75
CA LEU A 32 11.77 0.74 6.32
C LEU A 32 12.33 2.04 6.89
N LEU A 33 12.09 3.17 6.21
CA LEU A 33 12.51 4.49 6.68
C LEU A 33 11.78 4.89 7.97
N LEU A 34 10.46 4.68 8.03
CA LEU A 34 9.65 5.04 9.19
C LEU A 34 9.98 4.18 10.41
N ILE A 35 10.09 2.85 10.24
CA ILE A 35 10.46 1.96 11.35
C ILE A 35 11.90 2.20 11.80
N GLY A 36 12.82 2.45 10.86
CA GLY A 36 14.20 2.82 11.18
C GLY A 36 14.30 4.13 11.96
N THR A 37 13.51 5.14 11.57
CA THR A 37 13.43 6.43 12.29
C THR A 37 12.92 6.22 13.71
N GLN A 38 11.91 5.38 13.89
CA GLN A 38 11.38 5.07 15.21
C GLN A 38 12.39 4.30 16.09
N ILE A 39 13.15 3.37 15.52
CA ILE A 39 14.18 2.63 16.25
C ILE A 39 15.36 3.55 16.64
N ALA A 40 15.75 4.46 15.76
CA ALA A 40 16.93 5.32 15.97
C ALA A 40 16.64 6.52 16.88
N TRP A 41 15.46 7.13 16.77
CA TRP A 41 15.14 8.42 17.41
C TRP A 41 13.76 8.45 18.08
N GLY A 42 12.95 7.41 17.92
CA GLY A 42 11.63 7.32 18.53
C GLY A 42 11.68 6.77 19.96
N GLU A 43 10.59 7.00 20.69
CA GLU A 43 10.37 6.32 21.96
C GLU A 43 10.13 4.82 21.73
N THR A 44 10.74 3.99 22.57
CA THR A 44 10.65 2.53 22.55
C THR A 44 9.67 1.97 23.57
N SER A 45 8.91 2.85 24.26
CA SER A 45 7.83 2.41 25.14
C SER A 45 6.78 1.65 24.33
N GLU A 46 6.11 0.68 24.94
CA GLU A 46 5.07 -0.12 24.28
C GLU A 46 3.99 0.77 23.65
N THR A 47 3.54 1.79 24.39
CA THR A 47 2.59 2.78 23.89
C THR A 47 3.13 3.59 22.71
N ALA A 48 4.41 3.96 22.71
CA ALA A 48 5.02 4.66 21.58
C ALA A 48 5.20 3.75 20.36
N LEU A 49 5.50 2.46 20.56
CA LEU A 49 5.53 1.45 19.50
C LEU A 49 4.16 1.27 18.85
N VAL A 50 3.10 1.17 19.67
CA VAL A 50 1.71 1.13 19.17
C VAL A 50 1.38 2.42 18.41
N LYS A 51 1.70 3.60 18.96
CA LYS A 51 1.46 4.89 18.28
C LYS A 51 2.22 5.02 16.96
N GLY A 52 3.47 4.61 16.93
CA GLY A 52 4.28 4.62 15.71
C GLY A 52 3.75 3.64 14.66
N SER A 53 3.21 2.50 15.10
CA SER A 53 2.63 1.50 14.20
C SER A 53 1.48 2.03 13.35
N TYR A 54 0.70 3.01 13.84
CA TYR A 54 -0.31 3.71 13.04
C TYR A 54 0.25 4.33 11.76
N ILE A 55 1.53 4.71 11.79
CA ILE A 55 2.18 5.41 10.70
C ILE A 55 2.88 4.40 9.78
N TRP A 56 3.65 3.43 10.30
CA TRP A 56 4.42 2.52 9.44
C TRP A 56 3.66 1.26 8.97
N MET A 57 2.70 0.71 9.72
CA MET A 57 1.94 -0.49 9.30
C MET A 57 1.23 -0.30 7.95
N PRO A 58 0.55 0.83 7.68
CA PRO A 58 -0.13 1.02 6.40
C PRO A 58 0.82 0.92 5.21
N PHE A 59 2.07 1.38 5.33
CA PHE A 59 3.08 1.26 4.27
C PHE A 59 3.57 -0.18 4.09
N LEU A 60 3.65 -0.95 5.17
CA LEU A 60 3.96 -2.38 5.08
C LEU A 60 2.86 -3.13 4.32
N VAL A 61 1.59 -2.90 4.67
CA VAL A 61 0.46 -3.53 3.98
C VAL A 61 0.40 -3.09 2.51
N MET A 62 0.59 -1.80 2.25
CA MET A 62 0.67 -1.26 0.89
C MET A 62 1.82 -1.83 0.08
N SER A 63 2.94 -2.14 0.73
CA SER A 63 4.06 -2.80 0.07
C SER A 63 3.66 -4.19 -0.43
N PHE A 64 3.12 -5.04 0.44
CA PHE A 64 2.66 -6.37 0.06
C PHE A 64 1.61 -6.31 -1.06
N LEU A 65 0.61 -5.44 -0.91
CA LEU A 65 -0.43 -5.26 -1.93
C LEU A 65 0.15 -4.69 -3.23
N GLY A 66 1.12 -3.79 -3.15
CA GLY A 66 1.81 -3.18 -4.28
C GLY A 66 2.66 -4.15 -5.11
N PHE A 67 2.96 -5.34 -4.59
CA PHE A 67 3.60 -6.42 -5.35
C PHE A 67 2.61 -7.38 -6.01
N ILE A 68 1.35 -7.40 -5.56
CA ILE A 68 0.34 -8.40 -5.94
C ILE A 68 -0.76 -7.78 -6.82
N LEU A 69 -1.16 -6.54 -6.54
CA LEU A 69 -2.32 -5.89 -7.14
C LEU A 69 -1.93 -4.76 -8.09
N ALA A 70 -2.84 -4.43 -9.01
CA ALA A 70 -2.68 -3.29 -9.90
C ALA A 70 -2.63 -1.96 -9.12
N PRO A 71 -1.83 -0.98 -9.56
CA PRO A 71 -1.63 0.31 -8.88
C PRO A 71 -2.90 0.99 -8.34
N LYS A 72 -3.96 1.05 -9.14
CA LYS A 72 -5.24 1.68 -8.74
C LYS A 72 -5.88 0.97 -7.55
N LYS A 73 -5.85 -0.37 -7.52
CA LYS A 73 -6.41 -1.16 -6.42
C LYS A 73 -5.58 -1.02 -5.15
N VAL A 74 -4.25 -0.90 -5.30
CA VAL A 74 -3.31 -0.69 -4.19
C VAL A 74 -3.60 0.64 -3.52
N LEU A 75 -3.74 1.74 -4.28
CA LEU A 75 -4.06 3.06 -3.72
C LEU A 75 -5.39 3.07 -2.94
N ILE A 76 -6.44 2.44 -3.48
CA ILE A 76 -7.73 2.32 -2.78
C ILE A 76 -7.56 1.49 -1.51
N ALA A 77 -6.88 0.34 -1.60
CA ALA A 77 -6.64 -0.51 -0.44
C ALA A 77 -5.84 0.23 0.64
N GLY A 78 -4.81 1.00 0.26
CA GLY A 78 -4.03 1.85 1.16
C GLY A 78 -4.84 2.89 1.89
N ALA A 79 -5.67 3.62 1.16
CA ALA A 79 -6.57 4.61 1.73
C ALA A 79 -7.55 3.98 2.74
N LEU A 80 -7.97 2.73 2.53
CA LEU A 80 -8.80 1.98 3.46
C LEU A 80 -8.00 1.33 4.59
N THR A 81 -6.71 1.03 4.39
CA THR A 81 -5.91 0.36 5.41
C THR A 81 -5.63 1.26 6.59
N VAL A 82 -5.40 2.56 6.35
CA VAL A 82 -5.15 3.54 7.43
C VAL A 82 -6.31 3.60 8.44
N PRO A 83 -7.57 3.87 8.04
CA PRO A 83 -8.70 3.88 8.97
C PRO A 83 -9.01 2.49 9.53
N ALA A 84 -8.86 1.41 8.75
CA ALA A 84 -9.08 0.05 9.27
C ALA A 84 -8.07 -0.31 10.37
N THR A 85 -6.80 0.07 10.18
CA THR A 85 -5.74 -0.11 11.18
C THR A 85 -6.06 0.70 12.43
N PHE A 86 -6.43 1.97 12.27
CA PHE A 86 -6.83 2.82 13.39
C PHE A 86 -8.01 2.24 14.19
N ILE A 87 -9.06 1.76 13.51
CA ILE A 87 -10.23 1.15 14.14
C ILE A 87 -9.86 -0.15 14.86
N PHE A 88 -9.08 -1.03 14.22
CA PHE A 88 -8.62 -2.29 14.82
C PHE A 88 -7.90 -2.05 16.16
N TYR A 89 -7.04 -1.03 16.21
CA TYR A 89 -6.32 -0.69 17.43
C TYR A 89 -7.20 0.00 18.50
N LEU A 90 -8.21 0.79 18.13
CA LEU A 90 -9.18 1.28 19.11
C LEU A 90 -9.87 0.14 19.86
N PHE A 91 -10.13 -0.99 19.19
CA PHE A 91 -10.76 -2.15 19.80
C PHE A 91 -9.81 -3.00 20.66
N ILE A 92 -8.53 -3.07 20.31
CA ILE A 92 -7.57 -3.99 20.97
C ILE A 92 -6.74 -3.28 22.03
N TRP A 93 -6.48 -1.99 21.84
CA TRP A 93 -5.70 -1.17 22.75
C TRP A 93 -6.46 0.14 23.05
N PRO A 94 -7.57 0.06 23.81
CA PRO A 94 -8.40 1.22 24.16
C PRO A 94 -7.72 2.16 25.17
N ALA A 95 -6.39 2.35 25.09
CA ALA A 95 -5.62 3.17 26.03
C ALA A 95 -5.63 4.67 25.67
N PHE A 96 -6.75 5.14 25.10
CA PHE A 96 -7.10 6.55 25.03
C PHE A 96 -8.41 6.77 25.77
#